data_AF-A0A1R1JSJ1-F1
#
_entry.id   AF-A0A1R1JSJ1-F1
#
_cell.length_a   1.000
_cell.length_b   1.000
_cell.length_c   1.000
_cell.angle_alpha   90.00
_cell.angle_beta   90.00
_cell.angle_gamma   90.00
#
_symmetry.space_group_name_H-M   'P 1'
#
loop_
_entity.id
_entity.type
_entity.pdbx_description
1 polymer ?
#
loop_
_entity_poly.entity_id
_entity_poly.type
_entity_poly.pdbx_seq_one_letter_code
_entity_poly.pdbx_strand_id
1 'polypeptide(L)'
;MSTEPHSSPRVPVEPLLQWLRDTPKAVAEARCVARGTSIGYLRQIAYGYKLAGLNGADIELITDGKCRRQDLRPADYARIWPELADAPQQEAA
;
A
#
# COMPACT_ATOMS: atom_id res chain seq x y z
N MET A 1 -22.03 -28.71 1.94
CA MET A 1 -21.97 -27.23 1.93
C MET A 1 -20.72 -26.85 1.17
N SER A 2 -20.86 -26.46 -0.10
CA SER A 2 -19.73 -26.07 -0.94
C SER A 2 -19.24 -24.69 -0.49
N THR A 3 -18.11 -24.64 0.18
CA THR A 3 -17.40 -23.37 0.39
C THR A 3 -16.76 -22.98 -0.94
N GLU A 4 -17.47 -22.20 -1.76
CA GLU A 4 -16.85 -21.51 -2.88
C GLU A 4 -15.74 -20.60 -2.33
N PRO A 5 -14.49 -20.75 -2.77
CA PRO A 5 -13.46 -19.78 -2.41
C PRO A 5 -13.84 -18.47 -3.08
N HIS A 6 -14.33 -17.51 -2.30
CA HIS A 6 -14.50 -16.14 -2.71
C HIS A 6 -13.10 -15.56 -2.96
N SER A 7 -12.55 -15.85 -4.14
CA SER A 7 -11.31 -15.27 -4.61
C SER A 7 -11.65 -13.86 -5.05
N SER A 8 -11.67 -12.92 -4.09
CA SER A 8 -11.70 -11.50 -4.42
C SER A 8 -10.57 -11.24 -5.41
N PRO A 9 -10.82 -10.51 -6.51
CA PRO A 9 -9.80 -10.26 -7.51
C PRO A 9 -8.61 -9.59 -6.83
N ARG A 10 -7.44 -10.22 -6.94
CA ARG A 10 -6.18 -9.66 -6.44
C ARG A 10 -5.84 -8.48 -7.34
N VAL A 11 -6.13 -7.27 -6.88
CA VAL A 11 -5.77 -6.05 -7.61
C VAL A 11 -4.34 -5.68 -7.20
N PRO A 12 -3.37 -5.70 -8.11
CA PRO A 12 -2.02 -5.24 -7.81
C PRO A 12 -2.04 -3.73 -7.55
N VAL A 13 -1.20 -3.29 -6.61
CA VAL A 13 -1.01 -1.88 -6.28
C VAL A 13 0.15 -1.35 -7.13
N GLU A 14 -0.18 -0.81 -8.30
CA GLU A 14 0.80 -0.38 -9.30
C GLU A 14 1.86 0.59 -8.76
N PRO A 15 1.51 1.63 -7.96
CA PRO A 15 2.52 2.55 -7.44
C PRO A 15 3.52 1.88 -6.49
N LEU A 16 3.07 0.89 -5.72
CA LEU A 16 3.94 0.13 -4.82
C LEU A 16 4.86 -0.82 -5.60
N LEU A 17 4.34 -1.45 -6.66
CA LEU A 17 5.15 -2.29 -7.55
C LEU A 17 6.23 -1.47 -8.26
N GLN A 18 5.87 -0.29 -8.76
CA GLN A 18 6.82 0.62 -9.38
C GLN A 18 7.91 1.05 -8.39
N TRP A 19 7.53 1.43 -7.17
CA TRP A 19 8.50 1.77 -6.12
C TRP A 19 9.44 0.61 -5.79
N LEU A 20 8.92 -0.61 -5.68
CA LEU A 20 9.73 -1.82 -5.42
C LEU A 20 10.68 -2.15 -6.56
N ARG A 21 10.35 -1.76 -7.81
CA ARG A 21 11.19 -1.95 -9.00
C ARG A 21 12.31 -0.91 -9.07
N ASP A 22 11.98 0.35 -8.79
CA ASP A 22 12.92 1.47 -8.92
C ASP A 22 13.87 1.60 -7.73
N THR A 23 13.44 1.14 -6.55
CA THR A 23 14.23 1.27 -5.32
C THR A 23 15.20 0.10 -5.19
N PRO A 24 16.51 0.35 -4.99
CA PRO A 24 17.48 -0.71 -4.73
C PRO A 24 17.05 -1.56 -3.52
N LYS A 25 17.17 -2.89 -3.65
CA LYS A 25 16.69 -3.85 -2.64
C LYS A 25 17.15 -3.50 -1.22
N ALA A 26 18.45 -3.19 -1.04
CA ALA A 26 19.02 -2.86 0.26
C ALA A 26 18.40 -1.60 0.88
N VAL A 27 18.10 -0.59 0.05
CA VAL A 27 17.44 0.66 0.50
C VAL A 27 15.99 0.39 0.89
N ALA A 28 15.27 -0.38 0.08
CA ALA A 28 13.90 -0.77 0.37
C ALA A 28 13.81 -1.59 1.67
N GLU A 29 14.71 -2.55 1.87
CA GLU A 29 14.81 -3.34 3.09
C GLU A 29 15.09 -2.47 4.32
N ALA A 30 16.07 -1.56 4.24
CA ALA A 30 16.39 -0.64 5.34
C ALA A 30 15.19 0.26 5.71
N ARG A 31 14.49 0.82 4.72
CA ARG A 31 13.28 1.64 4.95
C ARG A 31 12.15 0.83 5.59
N CYS A 32 11.95 -0.41 5.18
CA CYS A 32 10.96 -1.31 5.79
C CYS A 32 11.29 -1.58 7.26
N VAL A 33 12.54 -1.95 7.56
CA VAL A 33 12.98 -2.27 8.93
C VAL A 33 12.84 -1.06 9.84
N ALA A 34 13.18 0.14 9.36
CA ALA A 34 13.05 1.38 10.12
C ALA A 34 11.59 1.70 10.54
N ARG A 35 10.60 1.11 9.86
CA ARG A 35 9.16 1.26 10.15
C ARG A 35 8.53 0.00 10.74
N GLY A 36 9.34 -0.98 11.15
CA GLY A 36 8.83 -2.22 11.77
C GLY A 36 8.12 -3.16 10.79
N THR A 37 8.43 -3.09 9.50
CA THR A 37 7.88 -3.99 8.48
C THR A 37 8.99 -4.68 7.67
N SER A 38 8.61 -5.48 6.67
CA SER A 38 9.55 -6.19 5.81
C SER A 38 9.21 -6.00 4.33
N ILE A 39 10.24 -6.11 3.47
CA ILE A 39 10.05 -6.04 2.02
C ILE A 39 9.14 -7.17 1.50
N GLY A 40 9.17 -8.34 2.16
CA GLY A 40 8.29 -9.46 1.86
C GLY A 40 6.82 -9.11 2.13
N TYR A 41 6.54 -8.45 3.25
CA TYR A 41 5.20 -7.98 3.58
C TYR A 41 4.70 -6.92 2.59
N LEU A 42 5.55 -5.96 2.21
CA LEU A 42 5.22 -4.98 1.17
C LEU A 42 4.92 -5.65 -0.17
N ARG A 43 5.67 -6.68 -0.58
CA ARG A 43 5.36 -7.46 -1.78
C ARG A 43 4.02 -8.17 -1.70
N GLN A 44 3.66 -8.74 -0.54
CA GLN A 44 2.33 -9.34 -0.36
C GLN A 44 1.22 -8.31 -0.58
N ILE A 45 1.43 -7.07 -0.16
CA ILE A 45 0.48 -5.97 -0.42
C ILE A 45 0.51 -5.54 -1.89
N ALA A 46 1.69 -5.34 -2.46
CA ALA A 46 1.88 -4.89 -3.84
C ALA A 46 1.22 -5.81 -4.87
N TYR A 47 1.28 -7.12 -4.66
CA TYR A 47 0.65 -8.11 -5.53
C TYR A 47 -0.81 -8.42 -5.15
N GLY A 48 -1.38 -7.74 -4.16
CA GLY A 48 -2.77 -7.94 -3.73
C GLY A 48 -3.02 -9.24 -2.95
N TYR A 49 -1.98 -9.89 -2.40
CA TYR A 49 -2.14 -11.04 -1.50
C TYR A 49 -2.59 -10.64 -0.10
N LYS A 50 -2.27 -9.41 0.32
CA LYS A 50 -2.72 -8.81 1.58
C LYS A 50 -3.25 -7.41 1.32
N LEU A 51 -4.28 -7.02 2.06
CA LEU A 51 -4.77 -5.65 2.05
C LEU A 51 -4.01 -4.83 3.09
N ALA A 52 -3.63 -3.61 2.74
CA ALA A 52 -3.01 -2.70 3.70
C ALA A 52 -4.03 -2.32 4.79
N GLY A 53 -3.71 -2.59 6.05
CA GLY A 53 -4.49 -2.11 7.21
C GLY A 53 -3.99 -0.73 7.65
N LEU A 54 -3.93 -0.52 8.97
CA LEU A 54 -3.35 0.70 9.57
C LEU A 54 -1.90 0.97 9.10
N ASN A 55 -1.15 -0.09 8.79
CA ASN A 55 0.20 -0.01 8.20
C ASN A 55 0.25 0.71 6.83
N GLY A 56 -0.90 1.07 6.23
CA GLY A 56 -0.93 1.87 5.01
C GLY A 56 -0.25 3.23 5.16
N ALA A 57 -0.34 3.85 6.35
CA ALA A 57 0.37 5.09 6.64
C ALA A 57 1.90 4.88 6.64
N ASP A 58 2.38 3.77 7.22
CA ASP A 58 3.81 3.44 7.19
C ASP A 58 4.29 3.15 5.77
N ILE A 59 3.50 2.48 4.93
CA ILE A 59 3.85 2.22 3.52
C ILE A 59 3.97 3.53 2.75
N GLU A 60 3.06 4.47 2.96
CA GLU A 60 3.14 5.82 2.39
C GLU A 60 4.43 6.54 2.79
N LEU A 61 4.84 6.44 4.06
CA LEU A 61 6.10 7.01 4.54
C LEU A 61 7.35 6.29 4.02
N ILE A 62 7.32 4.95 3.89
CA ILE A 62 8.43 4.16 3.31
C ILE A 62 8.65 4.59 1.85
N THR A 63 7.55 4.75 1.12
CA THR A 63 7.56 5.08 -0.30
C THR A 63 7.73 6.57 -0.60
N ASP A 64 7.83 7.43 0.42
CA ASP A 64 7.95 8.88 0.26
C ASP A 64 6.75 9.46 -0.52
N GLY A 65 5.55 9.02 -0.17
CA GLY A 65 4.31 9.42 -0.83
C GLY A 65 4.11 8.87 -2.25
N LYS A 66 5.07 8.13 -2.82
CA LYS A 66 4.92 7.50 -4.15
C LYS A 66 3.79 6.46 -4.19
N CYS A 67 3.50 5.81 -3.07
CA CYS A 67 2.32 4.96 -2.91
C CYS A 67 1.49 5.49 -1.74
N ARG A 68 0.33 6.08 -2.03
CA ARG A 68 -0.54 6.68 -1.00
C ARG A 68 -1.48 5.63 -0.43
N ARG A 69 -2.02 5.91 0.76
CA ARG A 69 -3.10 5.13 1.37
C ARG A 69 -4.31 4.92 0.45
N GLN A 70 -4.62 5.92 -0.38
CA GLN A 70 -5.67 5.85 -1.42
C GLN A 70 -5.35 4.81 -2.49
N ASP A 71 -4.09 4.69 -2.92
CA ASP A 71 -3.66 3.72 -3.92
C ASP A 71 -3.65 2.29 -3.35
N LEU A 72 -3.39 2.15 -2.04
CA LEU A 72 -3.41 0.87 -1.32
C LEU A 72 -4.83 0.33 -1.09
N ARG A 73 -5.82 1.22 -0.96
CA ARG A 73 -7.22 0.90 -0.65
C ARG A 73 -8.21 1.80 -1.39
N PRO A 74 -8.28 1.77 -2.73
CA PRO A 74 -9.07 2.73 -3.49
C PRO A 74 -10.58 2.68 -3.18
N ALA A 75 -11.10 1.53 -2.76
CA ALA A 75 -12.53 1.33 -2.50
C ALA A 75 -12.98 1.79 -1.10
N ASP A 76 -12.08 1.81 -0.11
CA ASP A 76 -12.47 1.98 1.29
C ASP A 76 -11.46 2.74 2.16
N TYR A 77 -10.47 3.41 1.57
CA TYR A 77 -9.51 4.25 2.30
C TYR A 77 -10.22 5.26 3.22
N ALA A 78 -11.30 5.89 2.74
CA ALA A 78 -12.06 6.90 3.47
C ALA A 78 -12.75 6.36 4.74
N ARG A 79 -13.00 5.05 4.81
CA ARG A 79 -13.55 4.41 6.02
C ARG A 79 -12.50 4.19 7.11
N ILE A 80 -11.22 4.15 6.73
CA ILE A 80 -10.10 3.83 7.62
C ILE A 80 -9.33 5.09 8.01
N TRP A 81 -9.15 5.97 7.03
CA TRP A 81 -8.54 7.27 7.17
C TRP A 81 -9.55 8.34 6.74
N PRO A 82 -10.57 8.62 7.57
CA PRO A 82 -11.58 9.63 7.26
C PRO A 82 -10.96 11.02 7.01
N GLU A 83 -9.80 11.30 7.62
CA GLU A 83 -9.05 12.54 7.39
C GLU A 83 -8.58 12.72 5.93
N LEU A 84 -8.55 11.65 5.13
CA LEU A 84 -8.19 11.70 3.71
C LEU A 84 -9.40 11.87 2.78
N ALA A 85 -10.63 11.73 3.29
CA ALA A 85 -11.85 11.85 2.49
C ALA A 85 -12.19 13.32 2.17
N ASP A 86 -11.90 14.21 3.11
CA ASP A 86 -12.15 15.65 3.03
C ASP A 86 -10.91 16.47 2.63
N ALA A 87 -9.76 15.82 2.39
CA ALA A 87 -8.58 16.52 1.92
C ALA A 87 -8.84 17.04 0.50
N PRO A 88 -8.87 18.37 0.26
CA PRO A 88 -8.94 18.89 -1.09
C PRO A 88 -7.74 18.31 -1.83
N GLN A 89 -8.04 17.66 -2.96
CA GLN A 89 -7.07 17.07 -3.86
C GLN A 89 -6.04 18.15 -4.21
N GLN A 90 -4.91 18.21 -3.48
CA GLN A 90 -3.94 19.27 -3.67
C GLN A 90 -3.30 19.06 -5.05
N GLU A 91 -3.79 19.83 -6.03
CA GLU A 91 -3.16 20.07 -7.31
C GLU A 91 -1.70 20.49 -7.05
N ALA A 92 -0.79 19.59 -7.39
CA ALA A 92 0.62 19.92 -7.51
C ALA A 92 0.75 20.91 -8.69
N ALA A 93 1.14 22.14 -8.36
CA ALA A 93 1.58 23.17 -9.30
C ALA A 93 3.02 22.92 -9.77
#